data_AF-U5DN18-F1
#
_entry.id   AF-U5DN18-F1
#
_cell.length_a   1.000
_cell.length_b   1.000
_cell.length_c   1.000
_cell.angle_alpha   90.00
_cell.angle_beta   90.00
_cell.angle_gamma   90.00
#
_symmetry.space_group_name_H-M   'P 1'
#
loop_
_entity.id
_entity.type
_entity.pdbx_description
1 polymer ?
#
loop_
_entity_poly.entity_id
_entity_poly.type
_entity_poly.pdbx_seq_one_letter_code
_entity_poly.pdbx_strand_id
1 'polypeptide(L)'
;MQRSIGKFISFFSAFLLIVTSFLMLPTLVKPSNYQALAAERFFSEQGDVTSPPTTPGRRRRSANASFTWPDTEEETPEDDYSIIKDSIKVEELDRRGDGGHCVLSLGEESFDTGIPGVGRVSLVKSVTINMNARGNNNPGTRGRLACKVSGKYESE
;
A
#
# COMPACT_ATOMS: atom_id res chain seq x y z
N MET A 1 -27.52 82.96 -5.52
CA MET A 1 -26.39 82.05 -5.84
C MET A 1 -26.13 81.16 -4.63
N GLN A 2 -26.55 79.88 -4.66
CA GLN A 2 -26.10 78.82 -3.74
C GLN A 2 -26.89 77.56 -4.03
N ARG A 3 -26.30 76.60 -4.76
CA ARG A 3 -26.80 75.21 -4.90
C ARG A 3 -25.76 74.39 -5.66
N SER A 4 -24.71 73.90 -4.99
CA SER A 4 -23.89 72.77 -5.50
C SER A 4 -22.83 72.31 -4.48
N ILE A 5 -23.25 71.80 -3.32
CA ILE A 5 -22.29 71.17 -2.37
C ILE A 5 -22.80 69.81 -1.86
N GLY A 6 -24.11 69.56 -1.88
CA GLY A 6 -24.71 68.34 -1.30
C GLY A 6 -24.56 67.03 -2.07
N LYS A 7 -24.06 67.03 -3.32
CA LYS A 7 -23.95 65.80 -4.13
C LYS A 7 -22.55 65.16 -4.18
N PHE A 8 -21.51 65.88 -3.76
CA PHE A 8 -20.14 65.35 -3.80
C PHE A 8 -19.77 64.51 -2.58
N ILE A 9 -20.40 64.75 -1.43
CA ILE A 9 -20.05 64.09 -0.16
C ILE A 9 -20.65 62.68 -0.05
N SER A 10 -21.75 62.39 -0.78
CA SER A 10 -22.41 61.09 -0.75
C SER A 10 -21.64 59.97 -1.47
N PHE A 11 -20.80 60.29 -2.45
CA PHE A 11 -20.05 59.28 -3.21
C PHE A 11 -18.78 58.82 -2.48
N PHE A 12 -18.16 59.68 -1.66
CA PHE A 12 -16.96 59.32 -0.89
C PHE A 12 -17.26 58.40 0.30
N SER A 13 -18.43 58.53 0.93
CA SER A 13 -18.83 57.70 2.07
C SER A 13 -19.19 56.25 1.65
N ALA A 14 -19.83 56.08 0.50
CA ALA A 14 -20.16 54.75 -0.02
C ALA A 14 -18.93 53.96 -0.50
N PHE A 15 -17.91 54.65 -1.01
CA PHE A 15 -16.69 53.99 -1.49
C PHE A 15 -15.80 53.53 -0.32
N LEU A 16 -15.77 54.26 0.79
CA LEU A 16 -14.98 53.89 1.97
C LEU A 16 -15.54 52.63 2.68
N LEU A 17 -16.85 52.40 2.63
CA LEU A 17 -17.50 51.22 3.21
C LEU A 17 -17.28 49.94 2.39
N ILE A 18 -17.05 50.04 1.08
CA ILE A 18 -16.75 48.89 0.22
C ILE A 18 -15.27 48.48 0.39
N VAL A 19 -14.37 49.43 0.62
CA VAL A 19 -12.94 49.13 0.84
C VAL A 19 -12.67 48.53 2.22
N THR A 20 -13.45 48.89 3.25
CA THR A 20 -13.30 48.32 4.60
C THR A 20 -13.97 46.96 4.77
N SER A 21 -14.94 46.59 3.92
CA SER A 21 -15.58 45.27 3.96
C SER A 21 -14.77 44.17 3.25
N PHE A 22 -13.75 44.52 2.46
CA PHE A 22 -12.80 43.55 1.88
C PHE A 22 -11.58 43.23 2.78
N LEU A 23 -11.40 43.94 3.90
CA LEU A 23 -10.27 43.75 4.83
C LEU A 23 -10.60 42.92 6.07
N MET A 24 -11.80 42.33 6.14
CA MET A 24 -12.26 41.53 7.28
C MET A 24 -12.82 40.17 6.82
N LEU A 25 -12.11 39.48 5.92
CA LEU A 25 -12.13 38.02 5.99
C LEU A 25 -11.03 37.61 6.97
N PRO A 26 -11.35 37.04 8.14
CA PRO A 26 -10.38 36.19 8.80
C PRO A 26 -10.13 35.05 7.80
N THR A 27 -8.99 35.09 7.13
CA THR A 27 -8.39 33.91 6.55
C THR A 27 -8.12 32.96 7.72
N LEU A 28 -9.16 32.25 8.15
CA LEU A 28 -9.07 30.96 8.79
C LEU A 28 -8.59 30.00 7.70
N VAL A 29 -7.37 30.25 7.22
CA VAL A 29 -6.52 29.20 6.68
C VAL A 29 -6.23 28.36 7.91
N LYS A 30 -7.11 27.39 8.18
CA LYS A 30 -6.71 26.21 8.90
C LYS A 30 -5.42 25.77 8.19
N PRO A 31 -4.25 25.76 8.85
CA PRO A 31 -3.17 24.97 8.29
C PRO A 31 -3.77 23.58 8.12
N SER A 32 -3.85 23.11 6.88
CA SER A 32 -4.20 21.75 6.55
C SER A 32 -3.06 20.85 7.02
N ASN A 33 -2.82 20.84 8.33
CA ASN A 33 -2.09 19.81 9.05
C ASN A 33 -3.07 18.69 9.44
N TYR A 34 -4.02 18.39 8.55
CA TYR A 34 -4.61 17.06 8.46
C TYR A 34 -3.80 16.29 7.42
N GLN A 35 -2.48 16.16 7.66
CA GLN A 35 -1.94 14.82 7.58
C GLN A 35 -2.58 14.11 8.77
N ALA A 36 -3.76 13.51 8.55
CA ALA A 36 -4.01 12.27 9.26
C ALA A 36 -2.79 11.44 8.89
N LEU A 37 -1.86 11.28 9.83
CA LEU A 37 -0.71 10.42 9.62
C LEU A 37 -1.31 9.05 9.38
N ALA A 38 -1.46 8.65 8.12
CA ALA A 38 -1.78 7.29 7.76
C ALA A 38 -0.84 6.43 8.59
N ALA A 39 -1.40 5.66 9.51
CA ALA A 39 -0.60 5.02 10.53
C ALA A 39 0.19 3.93 9.79
N GLU A 40 1.51 4.10 9.66
CA GLU A 40 2.38 3.04 9.16
C GLU A 40 2.26 1.85 10.11
N ARG A 41 1.71 0.76 9.61
CA ARG A 41 1.56 -0.50 10.34
C ARG A 41 2.47 -1.56 9.74
N PHE A 42 2.86 -2.52 10.57
CA PHE A 42 3.75 -3.62 10.16
C PHE A 42 2.93 -4.89 9.93
N PHE A 43 3.36 -5.69 8.96
CA PHE A 43 2.86 -7.05 8.78
C PHE A 43 4.00 -8.05 8.67
N SER A 44 3.70 -9.31 8.99
CA SER A 44 4.64 -10.41 8.88
C SER A 44 3.87 -11.72 8.76
N GLU A 45 4.13 -12.47 7.69
CA GLU A 45 3.49 -13.76 7.43
C GLU A 45 4.54 -14.82 7.10
N GLN A 46 4.29 -16.07 7.48
CA GLN A 46 5.24 -17.16 7.29
C GLN A 46 4.54 -18.45 6.86
N GLY A 47 5.11 -19.11 5.85
CA GLY A 47 4.68 -20.44 5.44
C GLY A 47 5.85 -21.35 5.17
N ASP A 48 5.59 -22.65 5.19
CA ASP A 48 6.54 -23.66 4.77
C ASP A 48 5.89 -24.80 3.98
N VAL A 49 6.73 -25.48 3.20
CA VAL A 49 6.31 -26.63 2.41
C VAL A 49 7.40 -27.69 2.42
N THR A 50 6.98 -28.94 2.58
CA THR A 50 7.86 -30.11 2.57
C THR A 50 7.42 -31.09 1.49
N SER A 51 8.36 -31.51 0.65
CA SER A 51 8.05 -32.47 -0.40
C SER A 51 7.89 -33.90 0.15
N PRO A 52 7.13 -34.77 -0.53
CA PRO A 52 7.25 -36.20 -0.34
C PRO A 52 8.70 -36.69 -0.54
N PRO A 53 9.08 -37.86 0.00
CA PRO A 53 10.42 -38.41 -0.19
C PRO A 53 10.67 -38.82 -1.64
N THR A 54 11.89 -38.63 -2.12
CA THR A 54 12.32 -39.09 -3.45
C THR A 54 12.28 -40.62 -3.53
N THR A 55 11.60 -41.18 -4.54
CA THR A 55 11.52 -42.64 -4.75
C THR A 55 12.44 -43.07 -5.89
N PRO A 56 13.22 -44.16 -5.75
CA PRO A 56 14.00 -44.73 -6.85
C PRO A 56 13.12 -45.04 -8.08
N GLY A 57 13.63 -44.77 -9.28
CA GLY A 57 12.94 -45.12 -10.53
C GLY A 57 11.68 -44.30 -10.85
N ARG A 58 11.28 -43.34 -10.01
CA ARG A 58 10.12 -42.48 -10.25
C ARG A 58 10.56 -41.02 -10.47
N ARG A 59 9.78 -40.27 -11.26
CA ARG A 59 9.96 -38.81 -11.36
C ARG A 59 9.92 -38.21 -9.95
N ARG A 60 10.90 -37.34 -9.65
CA ARG A 60 10.96 -36.66 -8.35
C ARG A 60 9.68 -35.87 -8.12
N ARG A 61 9.15 -35.98 -6.91
CA ARG A 61 7.95 -35.26 -6.49
C ARG A 61 8.35 -33.93 -5.88
N SER A 62 7.82 -32.84 -6.43
CA SER A 62 7.84 -31.53 -5.77
C SER A 62 6.56 -31.36 -4.95
N ALA A 63 6.61 -30.48 -3.96
CA ALA A 63 5.44 -29.92 -3.31
C ALA A 63 5.43 -28.41 -3.54
N ASN A 64 4.27 -27.90 -3.93
CA ASN A 64 4.02 -26.48 -4.10
C ASN A 64 3.13 -26.01 -2.96
N ALA A 65 3.38 -24.81 -2.48
CA ALA A 65 2.48 -24.10 -1.58
C ALA A 65 2.59 -22.61 -1.85
N SER A 66 1.60 -21.88 -1.38
CA SER A 66 1.59 -20.43 -1.37
C SER A 66 0.90 -19.93 -0.13
N PHE A 67 1.29 -18.76 0.33
CA PHE A 67 0.54 -17.99 1.31
C PHE A 67 0.49 -16.54 0.86
N THR A 68 -0.54 -15.82 1.28
CA THR A 68 -0.77 -14.43 0.92
C THR A 68 -0.95 -13.63 2.20
N TRP A 69 -0.53 -12.37 2.20
CA TRP A 69 -0.93 -11.41 3.21
C TRP A 69 -1.61 -10.20 2.57
N PRO A 70 -2.76 -9.74 3.09
CA PRO A 70 -3.59 -10.44 4.09
C PRO A 70 -4.24 -11.72 3.47
N ASP A 71 -4.41 -12.79 4.26
CA ASP A 71 -5.09 -14.03 3.82
C ASP A 71 -6.55 -14.11 4.30
N THR A 72 -6.85 -13.43 5.42
CA THR A 72 -8.16 -13.48 6.07
C THR A 72 -8.78 -12.09 6.20
N GLU A 73 -10.10 -12.04 6.38
CA GLU A 73 -10.81 -10.78 6.66
C GLU A 73 -10.36 -10.14 7.97
N GLU A 74 -9.94 -10.94 8.96
CA GLU A 74 -9.42 -10.45 10.25
C GLU A 74 -8.04 -9.79 10.12
N GLU A 75 -7.20 -10.29 9.21
CA GLU A 75 -5.89 -9.66 8.89
C GLU A 75 -6.02 -8.45 7.98
N THR A 76 -7.09 -8.39 7.20
CA THR A 76 -7.32 -7.31 6.26
C THR A 76 -7.63 -6.03 7.05
N PRO A 77 -6.88 -4.93 6.82
CA PRO A 77 -7.20 -3.66 7.46
C PRO A 77 -8.65 -3.24 7.19
N GLU A 78 -9.36 -2.78 8.23
CA GLU A 78 -10.77 -2.36 8.12
C GLU A 78 -10.94 -1.15 7.19
N ASP A 79 -9.94 -0.26 7.16
CA ASP A 79 -9.92 0.94 6.34
C ASP A 79 -9.20 0.72 4.99
N ASP A 80 -9.32 1.71 4.10
CA ASP A 80 -8.56 1.73 2.86
C ASP A 80 -7.05 1.70 3.15
N TYR A 81 -6.39 0.66 2.66
CA TYR A 81 -4.97 0.44 2.91
C TYR A 81 -4.16 0.25 1.63
N SER A 82 -2.85 0.49 1.71
CA SER A 82 -1.90 0.17 0.66
C SER A 82 -0.58 -0.33 1.23
N ILE A 83 -0.02 -1.36 0.61
CA ILE A 83 1.26 -1.94 1.01
C ILE A 83 2.40 -1.11 0.42
N ILE A 84 3.34 -0.71 1.27
CA ILE A 84 4.52 0.05 0.84
C ILE A 84 5.48 -0.94 0.15
N LYS A 85 5.53 -0.91 -1.18
CA LYS A 85 6.29 -1.86 -2.01
C LYS A 85 7.77 -1.99 -1.61
N ASP A 86 8.42 -0.86 -1.34
CA ASP A 86 9.85 -0.81 -0.99
C ASP A 86 10.14 -1.33 0.43
N SER A 87 9.11 -1.48 1.26
CA SER A 87 9.24 -2.04 2.62
C SER A 87 9.21 -3.57 2.63
N ILE A 88 8.76 -4.21 1.55
CA ILE A 88 8.55 -5.65 1.49
C ILE A 88 9.91 -6.37 1.50
N LYS A 89 10.08 -7.27 2.46
CA LYS A 89 11.24 -8.15 2.59
C LYS A 89 10.79 -9.60 2.63
N VAL A 90 11.45 -10.42 1.82
CA VAL A 90 11.26 -11.86 1.79
C VAL A 90 12.52 -12.53 2.32
N GLU A 91 12.36 -13.40 3.30
CA GLU A 91 13.44 -14.13 3.94
C GLU A 91 13.23 -15.64 3.76
N GLU A 92 14.26 -16.32 3.24
CA GLU A 92 14.35 -17.78 3.21
C GLU A 92 14.83 -18.26 4.60
N LEU A 93 13.92 -18.85 5.37
CA LEU A 93 14.22 -19.33 6.74
C LEU A 93 14.85 -20.72 6.76
N ASP A 94 14.46 -21.59 5.83
CA ASP A 94 15.04 -22.92 5.66
C ASP A 94 14.94 -23.33 4.19
N ARG A 95 16.01 -23.92 3.67
CA ARG A 95 16.05 -24.47 2.31
C ARG A 95 16.84 -25.77 2.29
N ARG A 96 16.15 -26.86 1.95
CA ARG A 96 16.72 -28.21 1.82
C ARG A 96 16.29 -28.85 0.52
N GLY A 97 17.22 -29.57 -0.10
CA GLY A 97 17.00 -30.29 -1.35
C GLY A 97 17.19 -29.41 -2.60
N ASP A 98 16.70 -29.88 -3.74
CA ASP A 98 16.87 -29.24 -5.05
C ASP A 98 15.62 -28.43 -5.45
N GLY A 99 14.89 -27.92 -4.45
CA GLY A 99 13.71 -27.08 -4.66
C GLY A 99 14.05 -25.68 -5.18
N GLY A 100 13.01 -24.94 -5.50
CA GLY A 100 13.10 -23.54 -5.89
C GLY A 100 13.47 -22.60 -4.73
N HIS A 101 13.12 -21.34 -4.92
CA HIS A 101 13.29 -20.23 -3.98
C HIS A 101 11.93 -19.67 -3.56
N CYS A 102 11.89 -18.84 -2.53
CA CYS A 102 10.69 -18.05 -2.22
C CYS A 102 10.46 -17.04 -3.35
N VAL A 103 9.32 -17.10 -4.02
CA VAL A 103 9.00 -16.17 -5.12
C VAL A 103 7.88 -15.23 -4.69
N LEU A 104 8.20 -13.94 -4.63
CA LEU A 104 7.26 -12.86 -4.35
C LEU A 104 6.35 -12.59 -5.56
N SER A 105 5.07 -12.36 -5.31
CA SER A 105 4.09 -11.89 -6.27
C SER A 105 3.21 -10.84 -5.60
N LEU A 106 2.94 -9.74 -6.30
CA LEU A 106 2.17 -8.62 -5.76
C LEU A 106 0.79 -8.60 -6.41
N GLY A 107 -0.25 -8.50 -5.58
CA GLY A 107 -1.59 -8.16 -6.03
C GLY A 107 -1.71 -6.65 -6.09
N GLU A 108 -1.82 -6.11 -7.30
CA GLU A 108 -1.96 -4.67 -7.53
C GLU A 108 -3.37 -4.36 -8.05
N GLU A 109 -4.00 -3.36 -7.46
CA GLU A 109 -5.27 -2.81 -7.92
C GLU A 109 -5.02 -1.45 -8.56
N SER A 110 -5.51 -1.27 -9.79
CA SER A 110 -5.17 -0.09 -10.60
C SER A 110 -6.39 0.72 -10.95
N PHE A 111 -6.37 2.00 -10.57
CA PHE A 111 -7.45 2.95 -10.70
C PHE A 111 -7.11 4.04 -11.70
N ASP A 112 -8.09 4.47 -12.48
CA ASP A 112 -7.94 5.66 -13.31
C ASP A 112 -8.26 6.89 -12.45
N THR A 113 -7.31 7.81 -12.37
CA THR A 113 -7.49 9.02 -11.56
C THR A 113 -8.41 10.03 -12.23
N GLY A 114 -8.62 9.95 -13.56
CA GLY A 114 -9.37 10.94 -14.32
C GLY A 114 -8.70 12.34 -14.34
N ILE A 115 -7.50 12.49 -13.77
CA ILE A 115 -6.75 13.74 -13.75
C ILE A 115 -5.89 13.80 -15.03
N PRO A 116 -6.08 14.83 -15.88
CA PRO A 116 -5.27 15.00 -17.08
C PRO A 116 -3.77 15.04 -16.74
N GLY A 117 -3.00 14.08 -17.27
CA GLY A 117 -1.54 14.01 -17.10
C GLY A 117 -1.03 13.12 -15.95
N VAL A 118 -1.89 12.64 -15.05
CA VAL A 118 -1.50 11.69 -13.97
C VAL A 118 -1.79 10.24 -14.38
N GLY A 119 -2.86 10.01 -15.14
CA GLY A 119 -3.18 8.70 -15.71
C GLY A 119 -3.60 7.67 -14.65
N ARG A 120 -3.15 6.42 -14.84
CA ARG A 120 -3.52 5.27 -14.01
C ARG A 120 -2.55 5.07 -12.85
N VAL A 121 -3.07 4.91 -11.64
CA VAL A 121 -2.29 4.64 -10.42
C VAL A 121 -2.56 3.21 -9.96
N SER A 122 -1.51 2.48 -9.59
CA SER A 122 -1.57 1.10 -9.09
C SER A 122 -1.18 1.05 -7.61
N LEU A 123 -2.03 0.48 -6.77
CA LEU A 123 -1.79 0.28 -5.34
C LEU A 123 -1.56 -1.22 -5.07
N VAL A 124 -0.56 -1.55 -4.27
CA VAL A 124 -0.33 -2.93 -3.84
C VAL A 124 -1.31 -3.23 -2.70
N LYS A 125 -2.17 -4.25 -2.90
CA LYS A 125 -3.19 -4.68 -1.94
C LYS A 125 -2.84 -6.01 -1.28
N SER A 126 -2.11 -6.88 -1.95
CA SER A 126 -1.70 -8.16 -1.36
C SER A 126 -0.30 -8.58 -1.77
N VAL A 127 0.29 -9.43 -0.93
CA VAL A 127 1.62 -9.99 -1.11
C VAL A 127 1.53 -11.50 -1.01
N THR A 128 1.82 -12.20 -2.11
CA THR A 128 1.81 -13.67 -2.17
C THR A 128 3.23 -14.20 -2.28
N ILE A 129 3.56 -15.20 -1.45
CA ILE A 129 4.79 -15.97 -1.57
C ILE A 129 4.48 -17.34 -2.15
N ASN A 130 5.12 -17.67 -3.25
CA ASN A 130 5.06 -18.99 -3.88
C ASN A 130 6.30 -19.80 -3.51
N MET A 131 6.08 -21.07 -3.16
CA MET A 131 7.10 -21.98 -2.69
C MET A 131 7.07 -23.29 -3.48
N ASN A 132 8.25 -23.79 -3.83
CA ASN A 132 8.42 -25.11 -4.45
C ASN A 132 9.54 -25.88 -3.72
N ALA A 133 9.16 -26.88 -2.92
CA ALA A 133 10.10 -27.78 -2.28
C ALA A 133 10.28 -29.06 -3.10
N ARG A 134 11.51 -29.55 -3.18
CA ARG A 134 11.85 -30.80 -3.88
C ARG A 134 13.04 -31.50 -3.22
N GLY A 135 12.92 -32.81 -3.00
CA GLY A 135 14.03 -33.64 -2.53
C GLY A 135 15.21 -33.66 -3.52
N ASN A 136 16.40 -33.98 -3.01
CA ASN A 136 17.59 -34.06 -3.84
C ASN A 136 17.63 -35.38 -4.63
N ASN A 137 18.74 -35.63 -5.33
CA ASN A 137 18.95 -36.83 -6.16
C ASN A 137 18.91 -38.15 -5.37
N ASN A 138 19.11 -38.12 -4.05
CA ASN A 138 19.22 -39.33 -3.24
C ASN A 138 17.82 -39.87 -2.88
N PRO A 139 17.60 -41.20 -2.98
CA PRO A 139 16.39 -41.84 -2.50
C PRO A 139 16.09 -41.50 -1.02
N GLY A 140 14.81 -41.38 -0.70
CA GLY A 140 14.34 -41.08 0.65
C GLY A 140 14.45 -39.62 1.07
N THR A 141 15.12 -38.76 0.29
CA THR A 141 15.29 -37.35 0.68
C THR A 141 14.03 -36.53 0.45
N ARG A 142 13.80 -35.55 1.33
CA ARG A 142 12.70 -34.59 1.24
C ARG A 142 13.27 -33.21 1.03
N GLY A 143 12.62 -32.42 0.19
CA GLY A 143 12.87 -31.00 0.11
C GLY A 143 12.07 -30.27 1.17
N ARG A 144 12.60 -29.16 1.66
CA ARG A 144 11.87 -28.23 2.52
C ARG A 144 12.19 -26.81 2.11
N LEU A 145 11.18 -25.95 2.09
CA LEU A 145 11.32 -24.52 1.89
C LEU A 145 10.42 -23.82 2.91
N ALA A 146 10.99 -22.93 3.71
CA ALA A 146 10.26 -22.09 4.64
C ALA A 146 10.57 -20.62 4.33
N CYS A 147 9.54 -19.81 4.19
CA CYS A 147 9.63 -18.42 3.76
C CYS A 147 8.89 -17.54 4.74
N LYS A 148 9.45 -16.38 5.03
CA LYS A 148 8.78 -15.30 5.75
C LYS A 148 8.72 -14.07 4.84
N VAL A 149 7.58 -13.41 4.83
CA VAL A 149 7.44 -12.07 4.25
C VAL A 149 7.11 -11.09 5.34
N SER A 150 7.66 -9.90 5.25
CA SER A 150 7.35 -8.80 6.15
C SER A 150 7.39 -7.48 5.42
N GLY A 151 6.71 -6.48 5.96
CA GLY A 151 6.71 -5.15 5.38
C GLY A 151 5.86 -4.19 6.18
N LYS A 152 5.53 -3.09 5.55
CA LYS A 152 4.68 -2.04 6.07
C LYS A 152 3.52 -1.77 5.13
N TYR A 153 2.43 -1.28 5.70
CA TYR A 153 1.29 -0.76 4.98
C TYR A 153 0.79 0.52 5.64
N GLU A 154 0.17 1.37 4.83
CA GLU A 154 -0.53 2.57 5.27
C GLU A 154 -2.03 2.27 5.26
N SER A 155 -2.76 2.71 6.28
CA SER A 155 -4.22 2.68 6.34
C SER A 155 -4.72 4.06 6.75
N GLU A 156 -5.78 4.54 6.09
CA GLU A 156 -6.37 5.88 6.28
C GLU A 156 -7.61 5.90 7.18
#